data_AF-A0AB37XND3-F1
#
_entry.id   AF-A0AB37XND3-F1
#
_cell.length_a   1.000
_cell.length_b   1.000
_cell.length_c   1.000
_cell.angle_alpha   90.00
_cell.angle_beta   90.00
_cell.angle_gamma   90.00
#
_symmetry.space_group_name_H-M   'P 1'
#
loop_
_entity.id
_entity.type
_entity.pdbx_description
1 polymer ?
#
loop_
_entity_poly.entity_id
_entity_poly.type
_entity_poly.pdbx_seq_one_letter_code
_entity_poly.pdbx_strand_id
1 'polypeptide(L)'
;DTTNSFYQSMDDKIKNLYSEAASVLAYIVPELLAEDEAKIAGFLEEKTELQLYKHSLEEINLQRPHVLSAEQESLLAQASEVLGASSNTFGMLNNADLEFPS
;
A
#
# COMPACT_ATOMS: atom_id res chain seq x y z
N ASP A 1 -17.38 5.17 -21.47
CA ASP A 1 -17.95 6.53 -21.48
C ASP A 1 -18.04 7.01 -20.04
N THR A 2 -17.11 7.87 -19.64
CA THR A 2 -17.01 8.40 -18.28
C THR A 2 -18.05 9.49 -18.00
N THR A 3 -18.98 9.78 -18.92
CA THR A 3 -20.07 10.74 -18.71
C THR A 3 -21.40 10.09 -18.32
N ASN A 4 -21.48 8.76 -18.35
CA ASN A 4 -22.68 8.01 -18.00
C ASN A 4 -22.76 7.77 -16.47
N SER A 5 -23.70 8.45 -15.83
CA SER A 5 -23.90 8.42 -14.37
C SER A 5 -24.22 7.03 -13.80
N PHE A 6 -24.84 6.14 -14.58
CA PHE A 6 -25.12 4.77 -14.15
C PHE A 6 -23.82 3.96 -14.00
N TYR A 7 -22.92 4.04 -14.99
CA TYR A 7 -21.65 3.33 -14.94
C TYR A 7 -20.68 3.95 -13.93
N GLN A 8 -20.69 5.28 -13.76
CA GLN A 8 -19.94 5.94 -12.68
C GLN A 8 -20.40 5.44 -11.30
N SER A 9 -21.71 5.36 -11.05
CA SER A 9 -22.22 4.87 -9.76
C SER A 9 -21.87 3.40 -9.50
N MET A 10 -21.84 2.55 -10.53
CA MET A 10 -21.38 1.17 -10.38
C MET A 10 -19.88 1.10 -10.07
N ASP A 11 -19.07 1.92 -10.74
CA ASP A 11 -17.63 2.03 -10.51
C ASP A 11 -17.32 2.49 -9.08
N ASP A 12 -18.03 3.50 -8.57
CA ASP A 12 -17.88 3.96 -7.19
C ASP A 12 -18.22 2.87 -6.16
N LYS A 13 -19.28 2.10 -6.42
CA LYS A 13 -19.68 0.98 -5.54
C LYS A 13 -18.62 -0.13 -5.50
N ILE A 14 -18.08 -0.52 -6.66
CA ILE A 14 -17.05 -1.57 -6.68
C ILE A 14 -15.74 -1.08 -6.06
N LYS A 15 -15.38 0.19 -6.26
CA LYS A 15 -14.22 0.80 -5.60
C LYS A 15 -14.36 0.80 -4.08
N ASN A 16 -15.53 1.15 -3.56
CA ASN A 16 -15.79 1.09 -2.12
C ASN A 16 -15.68 -0.34 -1.57
N LEU A 17 -16.30 -1.32 -2.24
CA LEU A 17 -16.20 -2.72 -1.84
C LEU A 17 -14.77 -3.24 -1.91
N TYR A 18 -14.03 -2.88 -2.96
CA TYR A 18 -12.63 -3.24 -3.11
C TYR A 18 -11.78 -2.63 -2.00
N SER A 19 -12.01 -1.35 -1.65
CA SER A 19 -11.29 -0.68 -0.57
C SER A 19 -11.55 -1.34 0.79
N GLU A 20 -12.78 -1.77 1.05
CA GLU A 20 -13.13 -2.50 2.27
C GLU A 20 -12.42 -3.86 2.33
N ALA A 21 -12.49 -4.63 1.24
CA ALA A 21 -11.81 -5.92 1.14
C ALA A 21 -10.29 -5.78 1.27
N ALA A 22 -9.69 -4.81 0.60
CA ALA A 22 -8.26 -4.52 0.69
C ALA A 22 -7.84 -4.14 2.11
N SER A 23 -8.66 -3.35 2.82
CA SER A 23 -8.42 -2.98 4.22
C SER A 23 -8.41 -4.20 5.14
N VAL A 24 -9.41 -5.09 5.00
CA VAL A 24 -9.50 -6.32 5.82
C VAL A 24 -8.35 -7.29 5.52
N LEU A 25 -7.84 -7.31 4.29
CA LEU A 25 -6.75 -8.19 3.86
C LEU A 25 -5.35 -7.55 4.02
N ALA A 26 -5.26 -6.27 4.38
CA ALA A 26 -4.01 -5.51 4.40
C ALA A 26 -2.96 -6.08 5.38
N TYR A 27 -3.39 -6.81 6.40
CA TYR A 27 -2.51 -7.40 7.42
C TYR A 27 -1.67 -8.59 6.90
N ILE A 28 -2.10 -9.24 5.81
CA ILE A 28 -1.51 -10.51 5.35
C ILE A 28 -0.04 -10.35 4.98
N VAL A 29 0.28 -9.36 4.14
CA VAL A 29 1.66 -9.14 3.66
C VAL A 29 2.60 -8.74 4.82
N PRO A 30 2.25 -7.78 5.69
CA PRO A 30 3.04 -7.46 6.88
C PRO A 30 3.30 -8.68 7.78
N GLU A 31 2.31 -9.53 8.03
CA GLU A 31 2.51 -10.73 8.86
C GLU A 31 3.47 -11.74 8.22
N LEU A 32 3.37 -11.94 6.91
CA LEU A 32 4.31 -12.80 6.17
C LEU A 32 5.74 -12.25 6.23
N LEU A 33 5.91 -10.93 6.13
CA LEU A 33 7.22 -10.28 6.18
C LEU A 33 7.81 -10.20 7.60
N ALA A 34 6.97 -10.25 8.63
CA ALA A 34 7.41 -10.27 10.03
C ALA A 34 7.91 -11.66 10.48
N GLU A 35 7.42 -12.73 9.86
CA GLU A 35 7.81 -14.11 10.17
C GLU A 35 9.16 -14.49 9.53
N ASP A 36 9.87 -15.49 10.08
CA ASP A 36 11.13 -15.98 9.54
C ASP A 36 10.96 -16.57 8.13
N GLU A 37 11.78 -16.11 7.17
CA GLU A 37 11.81 -16.60 5.80
C GLU A 37 12.04 -18.12 5.74
N ALA A 38 12.92 -18.66 6.61
CA ALA A 38 13.20 -20.09 6.64
C ALA A 38 11.96 -20.92 7.01
N LYS A 39 11.08 -20.37 7.85
CA LYS A 39 9.83 -21.04 8.24
C LYS A 39 8.84 -21.10 7.08
N ILE A 40 8.70 -20.01 6.33
CA ILE A 40 7.84 -19.97 5.14
C ILE A 40 8.38 -20.91 4.06
N ALA A 41 9.70 -20.95 3.86
CA ALA A 41 10.34 -21.91 2.97
C ALA A 41 10.07 -23.36 3.38
N GLY A 42 10.14 -23.67 4.68
CA GLY A 42 9.77 -24.98 5.22
C GLY A 42 8.33 -25.39 4.87
N PHE A 43 7.35 -24.47 4.99
CA PHE A 43 5.97 -24.77 4.61
C PHE A 43 5.80 -25.09 3.11
N LEU A 44 6.59 -24.44 2.25
CA LEU A 44 6.59 -24.76 0.82
C LEU A 44 7.12 -26.17 0.55
N GLU A 45 8.12 -26.63 1.30
CA GLU A 45 8.67 -27.99 1.20
C GLU A 45 7.70 -29.04 1.75
N GLU A 46 7.02 -28.73 2.86
CA GLU A 46 6.10 -29.66 3.53
C GLU A 46 4.77 -29.87 2.77
N LYS A 47 4.29 -28.83 2.06
CA LYS A 47 2.97 -28.85 1.41
C LYS A 47 3.08 -28.56 -0.07
N THR A 48 2.92 -29.61 -0.88
CA THR A 48 2.93 -29.51 -2.35
C THR A 48 1.88 -28.55 -2.89
N GLU A 49 0.73 -28.38 -2.23
CA GLU A 49 -0.30 -27.42 -2.68
C GLU A 49 0.19 -25.97 -2.60
N LEU A 50 1.14 -25.67 -1.70
CA LEU A 50 1.69 -24.32 -1.55
C LEU A 50 2.70 -23.96 -2.64
N GLN A 51 3.22 -24.94 -3.39
CA GLN A 51 4.14 -24.69 -4.51
C GLN A 51 3.53 -23.79 -5.58
N LEU A 52 2.20 -23.77 -5.72
CA LEU A 52 1.48 -22.85 -6.60
C LEU A 52 1.78 -21.37 -6.27
N TYR A 53 2.01 -21.06 -5.00
CA TYR A 53 2.20 -19.68 -4.51
C TYR A 53 3.67 -19.30 -4.34
N LYS A 54 4.60 -20.19 -4.70
CA LYS A 54 6.04 -19.98 -4.51
C LYS A 54 6.50 -18.63 -5.07
N HIS A 55 6.14 -18.34 -6.32
CA HIS A 55 6.55 -17.11 -6.98
C HIS A 55 5.99 -15.85 -6.28
N SER A 56 4.72 -15.87 -5.88
CA SER A 56 4.11 -14.74 -5.17
C SER A 56 4.74 -14.51 -3.79
N LEU A 57 5.11 -15.59 -3.08
CA LEU A 57 5.81 -15.48 -1.80
C LEU A 57 7.25 -14.97 -1.97
N GLU A 58 7.93 -15.35 -3.06
CA GLU A 58 9.25 -14.80 -3.42
C GLU A 58 9.16 -13.29 -3.72
N GLU A 59 8.17 -12.85 -4.49
CA GLU A 59 7.94 -11.43 -4.76
C GLU A 59 7.65 -10.63 -3.49
N ILE A 60 6.85 -11.18 -2.58
CA ILE A 60 6.61 -10.57 -1.26
C ILE A 60 7.95 -10.47 -0.51
N ASN A 61 8.74 -11.53 -0.44
CA ASN A 61 10.01 -11.52 0.30
C ASN A 61 11.02 -10.49 -0.24
N LEU A 62 10.98 -10.13 -1.52
CA LEU A 62 11.82 -9.03 -2.05
C LEU A 62 11.52 -7.68 -1.38
N GLN A 63 10.34 -7.51 -0.79
CA GLN A 63 9.96 -6.30 -0.05
C GLN A 63 10.49 -6.30 1.38
N ARG A 64 10.95 -7.44 1.92
CA ARG A 64 11.43 -7.57 3.30
C ARG A 64 12.51 -6.55 3.70
N PRO A 65 13.50 -6.21 2.85
CA PRO A 65 14.49 -5.17 3.17
C PRO A 65 13.91 -3.75 3.24
N HIS A 66 12.69 -3.56 2.72
CA HIS A 66 12.00 -2.29 2.60
C HIS A 66 10.83 -2.13 3.58
N VAL A 67 10.59 -3.14 4.43
CA VAL A 67 9.56 -3.09 5.47
C VAL A 67 10.25 -3.07 6.82
N LEU A 68 10.00 -1.99 7.57
CA LEU A 68 10.58 -1.81 8.91
C LEU A 68 9.75 -2.54 9.96
N SER A 69 10.22 -2.53 11.21
CA SER A 69 9.40 -3.04 12.31
C SER A 69 8.12 -2.21 12.49
N ALA A 70 7.08 -2.79 13.08
CA ALA A 70 5.81 -2.10 13.31
C ALA A 70 5.97 -0.77 14.08
N GLU A 71 6.90 -0.71 15.04
CA GLU A 71 7.22 0.53 15.78
C GLU A 71 7.86 1.60 14.88
N GLN A 72 8.77 1.19 13.98
CA GLN A 72 9.45 2.09 13.05
C GLN A 72 8.49 2.60 11.95
N GLU A 73 7.64 1.73 11.41
CA GLU A 73 6.58 2.11 10.48
C GLU A 73 5.58 3.09 11.11
N SER A 74 5.18 2.84 12.37
CA SER A 74 4.30 3.75 13.11
C SER A 74 4.94 5.12 13.34
N LEU A 75 6.25 5.17 13.63
CA LEU A 75 6.98 6.42 13.76
C LEU A 75 7.05 7.19 12.43
N LEU A 76 7.33 6.51 11.32
CA LEU A 76 7.33 7.11 9.98
C LEU A 76 5.95 7.62 9.55
N ALA A 77 4.90 6.88 9.87
CA ALA A 77 3.52 7.29 9.61
C ALA A 77 3.18 8.59 10.36
N GLN A 78 3.58 8.69 11.64
CA GLN A 78 3.40 9.91 12.43
C GLN A 78 4.25 11.08 11.91
N ALA A 79 5.45 10.81 11.38
CA ALA A 79 6.32 11.83 10.82
C ALA A 79 5.87 12.33 9.43
N SER A 80 5.00 11.59 8.73
CA SER A 80 4.61 11.87 7.34
C SER A 80 4.00 13.25 7.14
N GLU A 81 3.21 13.74 8.11
CA GLU A 81 2.63 15.09 8.04
C GLU A 81 3.70 16.18 8.04
N VAL A 82 4.69 16.06 8.94
CA VAL A 82 5.81 17.00 9.05
C VAL A 82 6.70 16.94 7.79
N LEU A 83 6.96 15.74 7.29
CA LEU A 83 7.76 15.53 6.08
C LEU A 83 7.06 16.10 4.82
N GLY A 84 5.73 16.04 4.77
CA GLY A 84 4.93 16.56 3.65
C GLY A 84 4.68 18.07 3.68
N ALA A 85 4.88 18.73 4.82
CA ALA A 85 4.55 20.15 4.99
C ALA A 85 5.22 21.07 3.96
N SER A 86 6.49 20.80 3.61
CA SER A 86 7.24 21.61 2.63
C SER A 86 6.62 21.58 1.22
N SER A 87 6.17 20.40 0.77
CA SER A 87 5.49 20.25 -0.52
C SER A 87 4.16 21.00 -0.53
N ASN A 88 3.42 20.95 0.57
CA ASN A 88 2.15 21.68 0.71
C ASN A 88 2.38 23.19 0.66
N THR A 89 3.37 23.71 1.39
CA THR A 89 3.73 25.13 1.36
C THR A 89 4.13 25.59 -0.04
N PHE A 90 4.98 24.82 -0.75
CA PHE A 90 5.32 25.13 -2.14
C PHE A 90 4.09 25.13 -3.05
N GLY A 91 3.21 24.14 -2.91
CA GLY A 91 1.98 24.03 -3.70
C GLY A 91 1.04 25.21 -3.50
N MET A 92 0.83 25.68 -2.26
CA MET A 92 0.01 26.86 -1.99
C MET A 92 0.65 28.12 -2.58
N LEU A 93 1.94 28.34 -2.33
CA LEU A 93 2.65 29.50 -2.86
C LEU A 93 2.56 29.56 -4.39
N ASN A 94 2.84 28.43 -5.05
CA ASN A 94 2.91 28.40 -6.52
C ASN A 94 1.55 28.53 -7.21
N ASN A 95 0.49 27.97 -6.62
CA ASN A 95 -0.80 27.82 -7.30
C ASN A 95 -1.91 28.73 -6.76
N ALA A 96 -1.74 29.32 -5.58
CA ALA A 96 -2.72 30.20 -4.97
C ALA A 96 -2.22 31.64 -4.81
N ASP A 97 -0.95 31.82 -4.43
CA ASP A 97 -0.45 33.14 -4.02
C ASP A 97 0.38 33.85 -5.10
N LEU A 98 0.99 33.14 -6.05
CA LEU A 98 1.73 33.76 -7.14
C LEU A 98 0.79 34.37 -8.18
N GLU A 99 0.75 35.70 -8.23
CA GLU A 99 0.19 36.43 -9.37
C GLU A 99 1.24 36.63 -10.46
N PHE A 100 0.94 36.16 -11.67
CA PHE A 100 1.78 36.36 -12.83
C PHE A 100 1.34 37.62 -13.59
N PRO A 101 2.28 38.50 -14.02
CA PRO A 101 1.93 39.65 -14.84
C PRO A 101 1.45 39.20 -16.24
N SER A 102 0.50 39.96 -16.81
CA SER A 102 -0.05 39.75 -18.17
C SER A 102 0.91 40.14 -19.27
#